data_AF-A0A7W0RL71-F1
#
_entry.id   AF-A0A7W0RL71-F1
#
_cell.length_a   1.000
_cell.length_b   1.000
_cell.length_c   1.000
_cell.angle_alpha   90.00
_cell.angle_beta   90.00
_cell.angle_gamma   90.00
#
_symmetry.space_group_name_H-M   'P 1'
#
loop_
_entity.id
_entity.type
_entity.pdbx_description
1 polymer ?
#
loop_
_entity_poly.entity_id
_entity_poly.type
_entity_poly.pdbx_seq_one_letter_code
_entity_poly.pdbx_strand_id
1 'polypeptide(L)'
;EQGRRLIVRNGHLPAREILTGAGPLEVRQPRVRDRSPDSEQRVRFSPGVLPPYLRRSRSLDELIPRLYLKGISTGDFSEALQSLLGPQAPGLSANVVVRLKEQWSHEYEDWNRRDLSHRQYVYVWADGIHVNVRLEDEANRRQCLLVLMGATAEGRKELIAVADGYRESEQSWRELLLDLKARGLAVAPKLAVGDGALGFVPSSDMILEP
;
A
#
# COMPACT_ATOMS: atom_id res chain seq x y z
N GLU A 1 31.06 -33.37 2.32
CA GLU A 1 32.04 -32.38 1.85
C GLU A 1 32.60 -32.68 0.44
N GLN A 2 31.81 -33.19 -0.52
CA GLN A 2 32.24 -33.28 -1.91
C GLN A 2 31.85 -31.99 -2.63
N GLY A 3 32.67 -30.98 -2.38
CA GLY A 3 32.43 -29.58 -2.72
C GLY A 3 32.26 -29.34 -4.21
N ARG A 4 31.38 -28.39 -4.53
CA ARG A 4 31.12 -27.80 -5.85
C ARG A 4 32.38 -27.14 -6.45
N ARG A 5 33.43 -27.93 -6.73
CA ARG A 5 34.76 -27.51 -7.24
C ARG A 5 34.71 -26.82 -8.60
N LEU A 6 33.59 -26.96 -9.33
CA LEU A 6 33.35 -26.35 -10.63
C LEU A 6 32.80 -24.92 -10.54
N ILE A 7 32.33 -24.49 -9.37
CA ILE A 7 31.85 -23.12 -9.15
C ILE A 7 33.04 -22.25 -8.73
N VAL A 8 33.40 -21.29 -9.57
CA VAL A 8 34.54 -20.40 -9.34
C VAL A 8 34.12 -18.94 -9.40
N ARG A 9 34.80 -18.10 -8.63
CA ARG A 9 34.72 -16.64 -8.81
C ARG A 9 35.35 -16.26 -10.15
N ASN A 10 34.68 -15.42 -10.92
CA ASN A 10 35.08 -14.99 -12.26
C ASN A 10 34.98 -13.47 -12.39
N GLY A 11 35.77 -12.77 -11.56
CA GLY A 11 35.79 -11.31 -11.52
C GLY A 11 34.59 -10.69 -10.81
N HIS A 12 34.22 -9.48 -11.24
CA HIS A 12 33.10 -8.70 -10.72
C HIS A 12 32.22 -8.22 -11.87
N LEU A 13 30.95 -7.95 -11.56
CA LEU A 13 30.14 -7.10 -12.41
C LEU A 13 30.68 -5.65 -12.39
N PRO A 14 30.32 -4.82 -13.39
CA PRO A 14 30.62 -3.39 -13.35
C PRO A 14 30.22 -2.79 -12.00
N ALA A 15 31.05 -1.86 -11.51
CA ALA A 15 30.72 -1.10 -10.33
C ALA A 15 29.37 -0.39 -10.55
N ARG A 16 28.54 -0.39 -9.52
CA ARG A 16 27.31 0.40 -9.52
C ARG A 16 27.15 1.07 -8.18
N GLU A 17 26.50 2.21 -8.21
CA GLU A 17 26.19 2.97 -7.03
C GLU A 17 24.83 2.56 -6.46
N ILE A 18 24.75 2.45 -5.13
CA ILE A 18 23.52 2.18 -4.39
C ILE A 18 23.33 3.33 -3.42
N LEU A 19 22.21 4.03 -3.54
CA LEU A 19 21.88 5.11 -2.61
C LEU A 19 21.50 4.54 -1.24
N THR A 20 22.17 4.98 -0.19
CA THR A 20 21.88 4.60 1.20
C THR A 20 21.60 5.84 2.05
N GLY A 21 21.14 5.65 3.29
CA GLY A 21 20.95 6.77 4.23
C GLY A 21 22.24 7.52 4.58
N ALA A 22 23.40 6.91 4.38
CA ALA A 22 24.70 7.55 4.56
C ALA A 22 25.25 8.21 3.28
N GLY A 23 24.46 8.19 2.20
CA GLY A 23 24.85 8.64 0.86
C GLY A 23 25.11 7.49 -0.12
N PRO A 24 25.64 7.81 -1.31
CA PRO A 24 25.87 6.82 -2.36
C PRO A 24 27.02 5.86 -2.02
N LEU A 25 26.78 4.57 -2.19
CA LEU A 25 27.74 3.49 -1.94
C LEU A 25 28.10 2.78 -3.24
N GLU A 26 29.36 2.89 -3.70
CA GLU A 26 29.85 2.10 -4.83
C GLU A 26 30.01 0.63 -4.41
N VAL A 27 29.36 -0.27 -5.14
CA VAL A 27 29.43 -1.72 -4.89
C VAL A 27 29.87 -2.46 -6.16
N ARG A 28 30.82 -3.38 -5.98
CA ARG A 28 31.26 -4.32 -7.01
C ARG A 28 30.85 -5.72 -6.63
N GLN A 29 29.80 -6.22 -7.28
CA GLN A 29 29.29 -7.56 -7.01
C GLN A 29 30.24 -8.63 -7.58
N PRO A 30 30.69 -9.61 -6.80
CA PRO A 30 31.44 -10.75 -7.32
C PRO A 30 30.62 -11.52 -8.34
N ARG A 31 31.23 -11.86 -9.47
CA ARG A 31 30.63 -12.73 -10.47
C ARG A 31 31.06 -14.16 -10.19
N VAL A 32 30.10 -15.08 -10.18
CA VAL A 32 30.35 -16.51 -10.05
C VAL A 32 30.09 -17.17 -11.40
N ARG A 33 30.97 -18.09 -11.79
CA ARG A 33 30.83 -18.90 -13.00
C ARG A 33 30.80 -20.36 -12.60
N ASP A 34 29.73 -21.03 -12.97
CA ASP A 34 29.64 -22.48 -12.94
C ASP A 34 30.30 -23.05 -14.22
N ARG A 35 31.36 -23.85 -14.05
CA ARG A 35 32.12 -24.50 -15.13
C ARG A 35 31.57 -25.89 -15.50
N SER A 36 30.41 -26.28 -14.98
CA SER A 36 29.79 -27.57 -15.32
C SER A 36 29.58 -27.71 -16.84
N PRO A 37 29.92 -28.88 -17.42
CA PRO A 37 29.82 -29.11 -18.86
C PRO A 37 28.37 -29.10 -19.33
N ASP A 38 27.45 -29.60 -18.51
CA ASP A 38 26.02 -29.50 -18.72
C ASP A 38 25.55 -28.05 -18.45
N SER A 39 25.05 -27.38 -19.48
CA SER A 39 24.53 -26.02 -19.38
C SER A 39 23.21 -25.92 -18.62
N GLU A 40 22.38 -26.96 -18.62
CA GLU A 40 21.06 -26.96 -17.99
C GLU A 40 21.16 -27.08 -16.46
N GLN A 41 22.27 -27.66 -15.96
CA GLN A 41 22.54 -27.81 -14.52
C GLN A 41 23.33 -26.65 -13.91
N ARG A 42 23.67 -25.61 -14.69
CA ARG A 42 24.49 -24.50 -14.20
C ARG A 42 23.74 -23.64 -13.19
N VAL A 43 24.35 -23.45 -12.03
CA VAL A 43 23.79 -22.59 -10.98
C VAL A 43 24.13 -21.14 -11.25
N ARG A 44 23.13 -20.25 -11.17
CA ARG A 44 23.32 -18.80 -11.11
C ARG A 44 23.35 -18.35 -9.65
N PHE A 45 24.40 -17.63 -9.27
CA PHE A 45 24.49 -17.01 -7.96
C PHE A 45 23.97 -15.57 -8.01
N SER A 46 23.02 -15.26 -7.13
CA SER A 46 22.58 -13.90 -6.86
C SER A 46 22.62 -13.67 -5.34
N PRO A 47 23.39 -12.69 -4.84
CA PRO A 47 23.44 -12.40 -3.41
C PRO A 47 22.08 -11.86 -2.94
N GLY A 48 21.50 -12.47 -1.89
CA GLY A 48 20.24 -11.97 -1.32
C GLY A 48 20.32 -10.54 -0.77
N VAL A 49 21.48 -10.15 -0.24
CA VAL A 49 21.75 -8.78 0.25
C VAL A 49 21.90 -7.76 -0.87
N LEU A 50 22.24 -8.20 -2.09
CA LEU A 50 22.47 -7.35 -3.24
C LEU A 50 21.74 -7.91 -4.46
N PRO A 51 20.40 -7.79 -4.51
CA PRO A 51 19.63 -8.24 -5.65
C PRO A 51 20.05 -7.56 -6.95
N PRO A 52 19.80 -8.20 -8.11
CA PRO A 52 20.00 -7.56 -9.41
C PRO A 52 19.22 -6.23 -9.47
N TYR A 53 19.82 -5.23 -10.11
CA TYR A 53 19.21 -3.90 -10.30
C TYR A 53 18.86 -3.09 -9.04
N LEU A 54 19.27 -3.51 -7.83
CA LEU A 54 19.11 -2.69 -6.62
C LEU A 54 19.83 -1.35 -6.78
N ARG A 55 19.07 -0.24 -6.73
CA ARG A 55 19.60 1.14 -6.87
C ARG A 55 19.62 1.92 -5.56
N ARG A 56 18.84 1.50 -4.56
CA ARG A 56 18.73 2.18 -3.26
C ARG A 56 18.41 1.18 -2.16
N SER A 57 18.73 1.57 -0.93
CA SER A 57 18.43 0.79 0.27
C SER A 57 16.93 0.77 0.60
N ARG A 58 16.46 -0.34 1.20
CA ARG A 58 15.08 -0.51 1.67
C ARG A 58 14.65 0.59 2.65
N SER A 59 15.56 1.06 3.51
CA SER A 59 15.28 2.16 4.45
C SER A 59 14.89 3.46 3.75
N LEU A 60 15.45 3.71 2.55
CA LEU A 60 15.04 4.86 1.74
C LEU A 60 13.69 4.63 1.05
N ASP A 61 13.44 3.42 0.55
CA ASP A 61 12.12 3.06 0.01
C ASP A 61 11.02 3.26 1.05
N GLU A 62 11.27 2.94 2.32
CA GLU A 62 10.32 3.13 3.42
C GLU A 62 10.19 4.59 3.88
N LEU A 63 11.20 5.42 3.67
CA LEU A 63 11.17 6.84 4.04
C LEU A 63 10.20 7.63 3.16
N ILE A 64 10.15 7.31 1.87
CA ILE A 64 9.34 8.06 0.89
C ILE A 64 7.84 8.03 1.25
N PRO A 65 7.23 6.86 1.56
CA PRO A 65 5.88 6.79 2.11
C PRO A 65 5.66 7.64 3.34
N ARG A 66 6.61 7.65 4.28
CA ARG A 66 6.49 8.37 5.54
C ARG A 66 6.47 9.88 5.31
N LEU A 67 7.33 10.38 4.43
CA LEU A 67 7.34 11.79 4.04
C LEU A 67 6.03 12.19 3.35
N TYR A 68 5.43 11.30 2.56
CA TYR A 68 4.17 11.57 1.86
C TYR A 68 3.03 11.71 2.87
N LEU A 69 2.94 10.77 3.81
CA LEU A 69 1.97 10.80 4.91
C LEU A 69 2.16 11.99 5.86
N LYS A 70 3.37 12.57 5.92
CA LYS A 70 3.65 13.81 6.68
C LYS A 70 3.27 15.08 5.91
N GLY A 71 2.73 14.96 4.70
CA GLY A 71 2.22 16.09 3.94
C GLY A 71 3.26 16.83 3.11
N ILE A 72 4.43 16.24 2.87
CA ILE A 72 5.41 16.82 1.93
C ILE A 72 4.82 16.76 0.52
N SER A 73 4.74 17.90 -0.17
CA SER A 73 4.19 17.96 -1.52
C SER A 73 5.10 17.20 -2.50
N THR A 74 4.51 16.63 -3.56
CA THR A 74 5.27 15.84 -4.55
C THR A 74 6.41 16.64 -5.20
N GLY A 75 6.29 17.97 -5.28
CA GLY A 75 7.34 18.87 -5.77
C GLY A 75 8.48 19.06 -4.77
N ASP A 76 8.14 19.22 -3.49
CA ASP A 76 9.11 19.51 -2.41
C ASP A 76 9.87 18.26 -1.93
N PHE A 77 9.42 17.08 -2.36
CA PHE A 77 10.08 15.80 -2.04
C PHE A 77 11.56 15.78 -2.43
N SER A 78 11.88 16.33 -3.60
CA SER A 78 13.26 16.35 -4.09
C SER A 78 14.15 17.19 -3.17
N GLU A 79 13.64 18.34 -2.71
CA GLU A 79 14.35 19.25 -1.80
C GLU A 79 14.48 18.66 -0.39
N ALA A 80 13.40 18.09 0.15
CA ALA A 80 13.40 17.43 1.45
C ALA A 80 14.40 16.26 1.49
N LEU A 81 14.45 15.45 0.42
CA LEU A 81 15.36 14.32 0.32
C LEU A 81 16.82 14.75 0.06
N GLN A 82 17.05 15.79 -0.74
CA GLN A 82 18.39 16.37 -0.90
C GLN A 82 18.93 16.93 0.41
N SER A 83 18.07 17.54 1.24
CA SER A 83 18.45 18.04 2.56
C SER A 83 18.85 16.92 3.52
N LEU A 84 18.24 15.74 3.40
CA LEU A 84 18.53 14.58 4.25
C LEU A 84 19.70 13.72 3.75
N LEU A 85 19.88 13.60 2.43
CA LEU A 85 20.80 12.65 1.79
C LEU A 85 21.98 13.32 1.07
N GLY A 86 21.98 14.64 1.02
CA GLY A 86 22.97 15.47 0.33
C GLY A 86 22.55 15.87 -1.10
N PRO A 87 23.21 16.91 -1.66
CA PRO A 87 22.87 17.47 -2.98
C PRO A 87 23.14 16.54 -4.16
N GLN A 88 23.86 15.44 -3.93
CA GLN A 88 24.25 14.43 -4.92
C GLN A 88 23.53 13.09 -4.65
N ALA A 89 22.24 13.12 -4.28
CA ALA A 89 21.44 11.90 -4.10
C ALA A 89 20.66 11.56 -5.39
N PRO A 90 21.27 10.90 -6.39
CA PRO A 90 20.57 10.50 -7.61
C PRO A 90 19.53 9.41 -7.30
N GLY A 91 18.32 9.54 -7.85
CA GLY A 91 17.34 8.43 -7.88
C GLY A 91 16.07 8.63 -7.04
N LEU A 92 15.79 9.84 -6.59
CA LEU A 92 14.53 10.19 -5.92
C LEU A 92 13.81 11.29 -6.68
N SER A 93 13.48 11.00 -7.95
CA SER A 93 12.69 11.90 -8.78
C SER A 93 11.20 11.80 -8.45
N ALA A 94 10.42 12.81 -8.84
CA ALA A 94 8.97 12.80 -8.76
C ALA A 94 8.33 11.49 -9.31
N ASN A 95 8.97 10.86 -10.32
CA ASN A 95 8.54 9.59 -10.90
C ASN A 95 8.48 8.44 -9.87
N VAL A 96 9.30 8.47 -8.82
CA VAL A 96 9.23 7.47 -7.74
C VAL A 96 7.93 7.60 -6.96
N VAL A 97 7.54 8.83 -6.62
CA VAL A 97 6.31 9.11 -5.89
C VAL A 97 5.09 8.75 -6.76
N VAL A 98 5.15 9.04 -8.07
CA VAL A 98 4.10 8.63 -9.01
C VAL A 98 3.92 7.11 -9.01
N ARG A 99 5.00 6.35 -9.16
CA ARG A 99 4.95 4.87 -9.12
C ARG A 99 4.45 4.32 -7.79
N LEU A 100 4.82 4.94 -6.67
CA LEU A 100 4.31 4.55 -5.35
C LEU A 100 2.80 4.81 -5.23
N LYS A 101 2.32 5.95 -5.75
CA LYS A 101 0.89 6.24 -5.80
C LYS A 101 0.12 5.24 -6.66
N GLU A 102 0.66 4.88 -7.83
CA GLU A 102 0.08 3.83 -8.68
C GLU A 102 -0.01 2.51 -7.94
N GLN A 103 1.06 2.10 -7.26
CA GLN A 103 1.05 0.88 -6.45
C GLN A 103 -0.01 0.94 -5.33
N TRP A 104 -0.08 2.03 -4.57
CA TRP A 104 -1.10 2.17 -3.52
C TRP A 104 -2.52 2.23 -4.07
N SER A 105 -2.72 2.79 -5.27
CA SER A 105 -4.01 2.77 -5.94
C SER A 105 -4.46 1.34 -6.20
N HIS A 106 -3.56 0.49 -6.72
CA HIS A 106 -3.86 -0.93 -6.91
C HIS A 106 -4.09 -1.67 -5.59
N GLU A 107 -3.25 -1.44 -4.57
CA GLU A 107 -3.44 -2.04 -3.25
C GLU A 107 -4.78 -1.61 -2.62
N TYR A 108 -5.20 -0.36 -2.82
CA TYR A 108 -6.49 0.15 -2.40
C TYR A 108 -7.64 -0.50 -3.17
N GLU A 109 -7.54 -0.65 -4.49
CA GLU A 109 -8.53 -1.35 -5.32
C GLU A 109 -8.71 -2.81 -4.88
N ASP A 110 -7.61 -3.52 -4.67
CA ASP A 110 -7.60 -4.90 -4.18
C ASP A 110 -8.21 -5.00 -2.78
N TRP A 111 -7.81 -4.11 -1.87
CA TRP A 111 -8.38 -4.05 -0.53
C TRP A 111 -9.87 -3.74 -0.58
N ASN A 112 -10.32 -2.86 -1.48
CA ASN A 112 -11.72 -2.50 -1.60
C ASN A 112 -12.56 -3.63 -2.20
N ARG A 113 -11.97 -4.53 -3.01
CA ARG A 113 -12.66 -5.70 -3.58
C ARG A 113 -12.51 -6.98 -2.77
N ARG A 114 -11.81 -6.92 -1.62
CA ARG A 114 -11.49 -8.11 -0.82
C ARG A 114 -12.75 -8.87 -0.38
N ASP A 115 -12.62 -10.18 -0.28
CA ASP A 115 -13.65 -11.05 0.25
C ASP A 115 -13.84 -10.83 1.76
N LEU A 116 -15.10 -10.68 2.17
CA LEU A 116 -15.56 -10.48 3.54
C LEU A 116 -16.38 -11.66 4.05
N SER A 117 -16.53 -12.75 3.28
CA SER A 117 -17.28 -13.96 3.65
C SER A 117 -16.89 -14.58 4.99
N HIS A 118 -15.60 -14.49 5.34
CA HIS A 118 -15.04 -15.01 6.59
C HIS A 118 -15.00 -13.99 7.73
N ARG A 119 -15.52 -12.78 7.52
CA ARG A 119 -15.48 -11.70 8.52
C ARG A 119 -16.78 -11.64 9.30
N GLN A 120 -16.65 -11.49 10.62
CA GLN A 120 -17.77 -11.28 11.52
C GLN A 120 -17.45 -10.11 12.45
N TYR A 121 -18.24 -9.05 12.35
CA TYR A 121 -18.10 -7.87 13.20
C TYR A 121 -19.25 -7.84 14.21
N VAL A 122 -18.91 -7.76 15.50
CA VAL A 122 -19.89 -7.68 16.59
C VAL A 122 -20.41 -6.25 16.74
N TYR A 123 -19.51 -5.27 16.57
CA TYR A 123 -19.81 -3.85 16.62
C TYR A 123 -19.35 -3.18 15.33
N VAL A 124 -20.13 -2.25 14.83
CA VAL A 124 -19.78 -1.42 13.66
C VAL A 124 -19.99 0.06 13.98
N TRP A 125 -19.05 0.88 13.51
CA TRP A 125 -19.11 2.34 13.59
C TRP A 125 -19.04 2.92 12.19
N ALA A 126 -20.00 3.78 11.87
CA ALA A 126 -20.11 4.51 10.62
C ALA A 126 -19.85 6.00 10.89
N ASP A 127 -18.98 6.63 10.11
CA ASP A 127 -18.64 8.05 10.26
C ASP A 127 -18.44 8.72 8.89
N GLY A 128 -18.66 10.04 8.83
CA GLY A 128 -18.50 10.89 7.65
C GLY A 128 -17.38 11.90 7.85
N ILE A 129 -16.22 11.67 7.24
CA ILE A 129 -15.07 12.57 7.36
C ILE A 129 -15.08 13.60 6.23
N HIS A 130 -15.35 14.86 6.57
CA HIS A 130 -15.31 15.97 5.63
C HIS A 130 -13.87 16.36 5.31
N VAL A 131 -13.47 16.19 4.04
CA VAL A 131 -12.14 16.55 3.56
C VAL A 131 -12.20 17.79 2.67
N ASN A 132 -11.41 18.80 3.03
CA ASN A 132 -11.26 20.01 2.22
C ASN A 132 -10.31 19.74 1.05
N VAL A 133 -10.79 19.05 0.02
CA VAL A 133 -10.02 18.82 -1.21
C VAL A 133 -10.27 19.98 -2.17
N ARG A 134 -9.21 20.62 -2.66
CA ARG A 134 -9.28 21.59 -3.77
C ARG A 134 -9.49 20.84 -5.08
N LEU A 135 -10.70 20.35 -5.31
CA LEU A 135 -11.14 19.96 -6.64
C LEU A 135 -11.58 21.23 -7.37
N GLU A 136 -11.19 21.39 -8.62
CA GLU A 136 -11.39 22.61 -9.42
C GLU A 136 -12.87 22.95 -9.67
N ASP A 137 -13.78 22.06 -9.29
CA ASP A 137 -15.23 22.19 -9.44
C ASP A 137 -15.90 22.58 -8.11
N GLU A 138 -16.70 23.65 -8.12
CA GLU A 138 -17.44 24.13 -6.94
C GLU A 138 -18.43 23.08 -6.41
N ALA A 139 -18.91 22.19 -7.27
CA ALA A 139 -19.77 21.06 -6.91
C ALA A 139 -19.04 20.02 -6.03
N ASN A 140 -17.71 19.95 -6.12
CA ASN A 140 -16.86 18.97 -5.43
C ASN A 140 -16.19 19.49 -4.15
N ARG A 141 -16.49 20.73 -3.71
CA ARG A 141 -15.91 21.33 -2.50
C ARG A 141 -16.36 20.69 -1.18
N ARG A 142 -17.21 19.66 -1.23
CA ARG A 142 -17.79 18.97 -0.05
C ARG A 142 -17.79 17.45 -0.22
N GLN A 143 -16.66 16.90 -0.64
CA GLN A 143 -16.46 15.45 -0.57
C GLN A 143 -16.40 15.01 0.90
N CYS A 144 -17.21 14.02 1.24
CA CYS A 144 -17.22 13.37 2.54
C CYS A 144 -16.74 11.95 2.34
N LEU A 145 -15.75 11.51 3.11
CA LEU A 145 -15.32 10.12 3.13
C LEU A 145 -16.21 9.36 4.10
N LEU A 146 -16.95 8.38 3.59
CA LEU A 146 -17.70 7.46 4.41
C LEU A 146 -16.74 6.40 4.95
N VAL A 147 -16.65 6.30 6.26
CA VAL A 147 -15.74 5.38 6.95
C VAL A 147 -16.57 4.39 7.75
N LEU A 148 -16.31 3.10 7.51
CA LEU A 148 -16.92 2.01 8.27
C LEU A 148 -15.83 1.23 9.00
N MET A 149 -15.91 1.19 10.33
CA MET A 149 -15.03 0.41 11.19
C MET A 149 -15.81 -0.69 11.91
N GLY A 150 -15.20 -1.86 12.08
CA GLY A 150 -15.79 -3.00 12.78
C GLY A 150 -14.91 -3.48 13.92
N ALA A 151 -15.52 -4.10 14.94
CA ALA A 151 -14.80 -4.92 15.91
C ALA A 151 -15.15 -6.39 15.69
N THR A 152 -14.13 -7.25 15.52
CA THR A 152 -14.32 -8.70 15.38
C THR A 152 -14.79 -9.34 16.68
N ALA A 153 -15.18 -10.61 16.63
CA ALA A 153 -15.54 -11.38 17.84
C ALA A 153 -14.41 -11.45 18.87
N GLU A 154 -13.14 -11.37 18.42
CA GLU A 154 -11.96 -11.32 19.29
C GLU A 154 -11.66 -9.92 19.83
N GLY A 155 -12.49 -8.92 19.52
CA GLY A 155 -12.30 -7.54 19.95
C GLY A 155 -11.27 -6.74 19.15
N ARG A 156 -10.81 -7.24 18.00
CA ARG A 156 -9.90 -6.50 17.11
C ARG A 156 -10.69 -5.49 16.29
N LYS A 157 -10.24 -4.23 16.28
CA LYS A 157 -10.81 -3.19 15.40
C LYS A 157 -10.20 -3.30 14.01
N GLU A 158 -11.04 -3.29 13.00
CA GLU A 158 -10.65 -3.36 11.59
C GLU A 158 -11.40 -2.29 10.80
N LEU A 159 -10.71 -1.63 9.87
CA LEU A 159 -11.34 -0.79 8.88
C LEU A 159 -12.06 -1.69 7.87
N ILE A 160 -13.38 -1.54 7.75
CA ILE A 160 -14.20 -2.35 6.84
C ILE A 160 -14.22 -1.69 5.46
N ALA A 161 -14.54 -0.40 5.39
CA ALA A 161 -14.61 0.31 4.13
C ALA A 161 -14.29 1.80 4.28
N VAL A 162 -13.81 2.37 3.19
CA VAL A 162 -13.71 3.80 2.96
C VAL A 162 -14.31 4.04 1.57
N ALA A 163 -15.23 4.99 1.45
CA ALA A 163 -15.85 5.33 0.18
C ALA A 163 -16.00 6.84 0.01
N ASP A 164 -15.83 7.30 -1.22
CA ASP A 164 -16.05 8.71 -1.58
C ASP A 164 -17.56 8.96 -1.64
N GLY A 165 -18.09 9.70 -0.68
CA GLY A 165 -19.47 10.14 -0.66
C GLY A 165 -19.62 11.51 -1.32
N TYR A 166 -20.45 11.59 -2.36
CA TYR A 166 -20.97 12.87 -2.84
C TYR A 166 -22.06 13.33 -1.87
N ARG A 167 -21.64 13.86 -0.70
CA ARG A 167 -22.45 14.15 0.52
C ARG A 167 -22.83 12.91 1.34
N GLU A 168 -23.08 13.13 2.63
CA GLU A 168 -23.74 12.18 3.56
C GLU A 168 -25.20 11.94 3.12
N SER A 169 -25.37 11.24 2.02
CA SER A 169 -26.69 10.83 1.55
C SER A 169 -26.97 9.40 1.99
N GLU A 170 -28.24 9.10 2.31
CA GLU A 170 -28.71 7.75 2.57
C GLU A 170 -28.38 6.79 1.41
N GLN A 171 -28.40 7.31 0.18
CA GLN A 171 -28.03 6.56 -1.01
C GLN A 171 -26.56 6.11 -0.99
N SER A 172 -25.63 7.01 -0.65
CA SER A 172 -24.20 6.68 -0.58
C SER A 172 -23.92 5.56 0.44
N TRP A 173 -24.60 5.61 1.59
CA TRP A 173 -24.50 4.56 2.61
C TRP A 173 -25.14 3.25 2.15
N ARG A 174 -26.29 3.31 1.49
CA ARG A 174 -26.95 2.11 0.94
C ARG A 174 -26.08 1.42 -0.10
N GLU A 175 -25.47 2.17 -1.01
CA GLU A 175 -24.54 1.65 -2.02
C GLU A 175 -23.35 0.96 -1.35
N LEU A 176 -22.76 1.59 -0.33
CA LEU A 176 -21.66 1.00 0.45
C LEU A 176 -22.05 -0.32 1.13
N LEU A 177 -23.23 -0.37 1.76
CA LEU A 177 -23.71 -1.57 2.44
C LEU A 177 -24.06 -2.70 1.47
N LEU A 178 -24.64 -2.37 0.31
CA LEU A 178 -24.91 -3.35 -0.75
C LEU A 178 -23.61 -3.94 -1.32
N ASP A 179 -22.60 -3.10 -1.53
CA ASP A 179 -21.28 -3.54 -1.96
C ASP A 179 -20.61 -4.45 -0.91
N LEU A 180 -20.72 -4.12 0.38
CA LEU A 180 -20.23 -4.98 1.47
C LEU A 180 -20.93 -6.34 1.50
N LYS A 181 -22.25 -6.36 1.30
CA LYS A 181 -23.03 -7.60 1.19
C LYS A 181 -22.59 -8.43 -0.02
N ALA A 182 -22.39 -7.79 -1.17
CA ALA A 182 -21.90 -8.44 -2.39
C ALA A 182 -20.50 -9.03 -2.22
N ARG A 183 -19.64 -8.41 -1.40
CA ARG A 183 -18.33 -8.92 -0.98
C ARG A 183 -18.39 -10.05 0.06
N GLY A 184 -19.58 -10.48 0.48
CA GLY A 184 -19.78 -11.60 1.39
C GLY A 184 -19.95 -11.24 2.86
N LEU A 185 -20.11 -9.96 3.23
CA LEU A 185 -20.40 -9.58 4.62
C LEU A 185 -21.86 -9.96 4.97
N ALA A 186 -22.07 -11.24 5.31
CA ALA A 186 -23.39 -11.82 5.48
C ALA A 186 -23.94 -11.69 6.92
N VAL A 187 -23.06 -11.63 7.92
CA VAL A 187 -23.47 -11.58 9.33
C VAL A 187 -23.65 -10.13 9.74
N ALA A 188 -24.87 -9.78 10.14
CA ALA A 188 -25.16 -8.48 10.70
C ALA A 188 -24.48 -8.27 12.06
N PRO A 189 -23.98 -7.06 12.34
CA PRO A 189 -23.43 -6.73 13.65
C PRO A 189 -24.53 -6.69 14.71
N LYS A 190 -24.16 -6.93 15.96
CA LYS A 190 -25.10 -6.84 17.10
C LYS A 190 -25.47 -5.40 17.43
N LEU A 191 -24.55 -4.48 17.15
CA LEU A 191 -24.76 -3.05 17.33
C LEU A 191 -24.01 -2.30 16.23
N ALA A 192 -24.70 -1.34 15.64
CA ALA A 192 -24.11 -0.44 14.69
C ALA A 192 -24.45 1.01 15.08
N VAL A 193 -23.44 1.88 15.07
CA VAL A 193 -23.52 3.26 15.54
C VAL A 193 -23.01 4.18 14.44
N GLY A 194 -23.67 5.30 14.19
CA GLY A 194 -23.11 6.36 13.38
C GLY A 194 -23.68 7.73 13.74
N ASP A 195 -22.96 8.78 13.36
CA ASP A 195 -23.35 10.18 13.58
C ASP A 195 -24.11 10.73 12.36
N GLY A 196 -25.09 11.60 12.61
CA GLY A 196 -26.01 12.12 11.60
C GLY A 196 -27.25 11.25 11.41
N ALA A 197 -28.34 11.83 10.88
CA ALA A 197 -29.57 11.13 10.49
C ALA A 197 -29.32 10.21 9.28
N LEU A 198 -28.39 9.28 9.46
CA LEU A 198 -28.17 8.16 8.59
C LEU A 198 -29.52 7.47 8.47
N GLY A 199 -30.06 7.30 7.27
CA GLY A 199 -31.08 6.28 6.98
C GLY A 199 -30.59 4.85 7.28
N PHE A 200 -29.50 4.71 8.03
CA PHE A 200 -28.99 3.57 8.74
C PHE A 200 -29.93 3.25 9.89
N VAL A 201 -31.13 2.77 9.56
CA VAL A 201 -31.84 1.93 10.50
C VAL A 201 -31.05 0.62 10.53
N PRO A 202 -30.50 0.18 11.68
CA PRO A 202 -30.14 -1.21 11.84
C PRO A 202 -31.46 -1.99 11.92
N SER A 203 -32.23 -2.02 10.84
CA SER A 203 -33.38 -2.88 10.75
C SER A 203 -32.87 -4.25 10.33
N SER A 204 -33.64 -5.24 10.72
CA SER A 204 -33.70 -6.58 10.14
C SER A 204 -33.63 -6.63 8.59
N ASP A 205 -33.72 -5.50 7.86
CA ASP A 205 -33.61 -5.43 6.39
C ASP A 205 -32.18 -5.51 5.87
N MET A 206 -31.15 -5.45 6.73
CA MET A 206 -29.82 -5.93 6.31
C MET A 206 -29.83 -7.46 6.05
N ILE A 207 -30.87 -8.18 6.51
CA ILE A 207 -30.99 -9.64 6.52
C ILE A 207 -32.23 -10.19 5.75
N LEU A 208 -33.25 -9.41 5.37
CA LEU A 208 -34.37 -9.96 4.57
C LEU A 208 -33.94 -10.15 3.10
N GLU A 209 -34.10 -11.28 2.40
CA GLU A 209 -34.32 -12.71 2.64
C GLU A 209 -33.60 -13.40 1.42
N PRO A 210 -33.51 -14.75 1.28
CA PRO A 210 -32.62 -15.44 0.32
C PRO A 210 -32.78 -15.11 -1.17
#